data_AF-A0AA88I588-F1
#
_entry.id   AF-A0AA88I588-F1
#
_cell.length_a   1.000
_cell.length_b   1.000
_cell.length_c   1.000
_cell.angle_alpha   90.00
_cell.angle_beta   90.00
_cell.angle_gamma   90.00
#
_symmetry.space_group_name_H-M   'P 1'
#
loop_
_entity.id
_entity.type
_entity.pdbx_description
1 polymer ?
#
loop_
_entity_poly.entity_id
_entity_poly.type
_entity_poly.pdbx_seq_one_letter_code
_entity_poly.pdbx_strand_id
1 'polypeptide(L)'
;LGVQIGKSDVANVKMLVKPNGDHIPPIKVTFKGHLLAREIIENRSKLRGTRTFITGSLTKRRQAILQASKDVFETRNAWPSQGRVFLKIGENVMLVQNLAQLLSLPRSFVVPGGNITG
;
A
#
# COMPACT_ATOMS: atom_id res chain seq x y z
N LEU A 1 14.10 0.01 12.75
CA LEU A 1 12.84 0.42 12.06
C LEU A 1 12.02 1.43 12.88
N GLY A 2 11.95 1.32 14.22
CA GLY A 2 11.25 2.30 15.06
C GLY A 2 9.72 2.20 15.04
N VAL A 3 9.16 1.43 14.10
CA VAL A 3 7.74 1.05 14.06
C VAL A 3 7.49 -0.01 15.12
N GLN A 4 6.56 0.25 16.04
CA GLN A 4 6.10 -0.75 17.00
C GLN A 4 5.05 -1.64 16.33
N ILE A 5 5.22 -2.96 16.41
CA ILE A 5 4.30 -3.93 15.80
C ILE A 5 3.76 -4.82 16.91
N GLY A 6 2.46 -4.75 17.17
CA GLY A 6 1.76 -5.62 18.10
C GLY A 6 1.36 -6.96 17.44
N LYS A 7 1.13 -7.99 18.26
CA LYS A 7 0.59 -9.27 17.78
C LYS A 7 -0.79 -9.11 17.12
N SER A 8 -1.56 -8.12 17.53
CA SER A 8 -2.88 -7.80 16.97
C SER A 8 -2.83 -7.28 15.54
N ASP A 9 -1.71 -6.70 15.12
CA ASP A 9 -1.59 -5.97 13.85
C ASP A 9 -1.26 -6.89 12.67
N VAL A 10 -0.75 -8.08 12.99
CA VAL A 10 -0.39 -9.11 12.01
C VAL A 10 -1.58 -10.03 11.80
N ALA A 11 -2.02 -10.13 10.54
CA ALA A 11 -3.09 -11.03 10.13
C ALA A 11 -2.57 -12.43 9.82
N ASN A 12 -1.42 -12.52 9.15
CA ASN A 12 -0.84 -13.79 8.70
C ASN A 12 0.67 -13.65 8.47
N VAL A 13 1.43 -14.70 8.78
CA VAL A 13 2.85 -14.84 8.42
C VAL A 13 3.04 -16.17 7.71
N LYS A 14 3.65 -16.14 6.51
CA LYS A 14 3.87 -17.34 5.70
C LYS A 14 5.24 -17.31 5.03
N MET A 15 5.98 -18.41 5.09
CA MET A 15 7.14 -18.63 4.23
C MET A 15 6.69 -18.90 2.80
N LEU A 16 7.24 -18.17 1.83
CA LEU A 16 6.83 -18.29 0.43
C LEU A 16 7.32 -19.59 -0.22
N VAL A 17 8.44 -20.11 0.24
CA VAL A 17 9.05 -21.37 -0.19
C VAL A 17 9.49 -22.17 1.02
N LYS A 18 9.51 -23.50 0.89
CA LYS A 18 10.07 -24.38 1.92
C LYS A 18 11.58 -24.12 2.01
N PRO A 19 12.18 -24.21 3.21
CA PRO A 19 13.63 -24.17 3.34
C PRO A 19 14.27 -25.23 2.43
N ASN A 20 15.28 -24.83 1.65
CA ASN A 20 16.07 -25.74 0.83
C ASN A 20 17.54 -25.35 0.95
N GLY A 21 18.34 -26.19 1.62
CA GLY A 21 19.74 -25.91 1.93
C GLY A 21 19.91 -24.67 2.82
N ASP A 22 21.00 -23.93 2.60
CA ASP A 22 21.41 -22.79 3.43
C ASP A 22 20.68 -21.47 3.11
N HIS A 23 19.78 -21.46 2.13
CA HIS A 23 19.05 -20.24 1.77
C HIS A 23 17.86 -20.02 2.72
N ILE A 24 17.89 -18.90 3.45
CA ILE A 24 16.74 -18.44 4.25
C ILE A 24 15.58 -18.06 3.30
N PRO A 25 14.42 -18.73 3.35
CA PRO A 25 13.33 -18.45 2.44
C PRO A 25 12.68 -17.09 2.75
N PRO A 26 12.16 -16.38 1.74
CA PRO A 26 11.46 -15.12 1.96
C PRO A 26 10.15 -15.34 2.74
N ILE A 27 9.91 -14.44 3.69
CA ILE A 27 8.72 -14.42 4.53
C ILE A 27 7.75 -13.36 4.02
N LYS A 28 6.49 -13.76 3.81
CA LYS A 28 5.38 -12.86 3.54
C LYS A 28 4.63 -12.57 4.82
N VAL A 29 4.60 -11.30 5.21
CA VAL A 29 3.80 -10.80 6.33
C VAL A 29 2.57 -10.08 5.77
N THR A 30 1.40 -10.44 6.28
CA THR A 30 0.13 -9.77 5.98
C THR A 30 -0.31 -9.02 7.22
N PHE A 31 -0.49 -7.71 7.11
CA PHE A 31 -0.98 -6.86 8.19
C PHE A 31 -2.50 -6.67 8.07
N LYS A 32 -3.19 -6.50 9.20
CA LYS A 32 -4.63 -6.20 9.21
C LYS A 32 -4.93 -4.80 8.67
N GLY A 33 -4.06 -3.84 8.96
CA GLY A 33 -4.16 -2.44 8.52
C GLY A 33 -3.15 -2.09 7.43
N HIS A 34 -3.56 -1.26 6.46
CA HIS A 34 -2.69 -0.79 5.40
C HIS A 34 -1.72 0.31 5.86
N LEU A 35 -2.06 1.07 6.91
CA LEU A 35 -1.26 2.17 7.44
C LEU A 35 0.08 1.67 8.01
N LEU A 36 0.05 0.61 8.83
CA LEU A 36 1.26 0.04 9.41
C LEU A 36 2.17 -0.58 8.35
N ALA A 37 1.59 -1.28 7.36
CA ALA A 37 2.33 -1.79 6.21
C ALA A 37 3.00 -0.65 5.41
N ARG A 38 2.29 0.47 5.22
CA ARG A 38 2.82 1.67 4.57
C ARG A 38 3.97 2.28 5.36
N GLU A 39 3.81 2.45 6.66
CA GLU A 39 4.83 3.02 7.55
C GLU A 39 6.12 2.20 7.53
N ILE A 40 6.02 0.87 7.59
CA ILE A 40 7.16 -0.05 7.48
C ILE A 40 7.89 0.15 6.14
N ILE A 41 7.13 0.23 5.05
CA ILE A 41 7.70 0.43 3.71
C ILE A 41 8.38 1.79 3.61
N GLU A 42 7.79 2.86 4.14
CA GLU A 42 8.37 4.20 4.14
C GLU A 42 9.65 4.27 4.99
N ASN A 43 9.67 3.58 6.14
CA ASN A 43 10.81 3.51 7.04
C ASN A 43 11.87 2.47 6.65
N ARG A 44 11.68 1.70 5.57
CA ARG A 44 12.60 0.62 5.17
C ARG A 44 14.02 1.10 4.86
N SER A 45 14.20 2.38 4.53
CA SER A 45 15.52 2.98 4.35
C SER A 45 16.40 2.88 5.60
N LYS A 46 15.80 2.80 6.79
CA LYS A 46 16.50 2.57 8.07
C LYS A 46 17.13 1.18 8.17
N LEU A 47 16.83 0.27 7.22
CA LEU A 47 17.46 -1.05 7.10
C LEU A 47 18.59 -1.08 6.07
N ARG A 48 18.91 0.04 5.40
CA ARG A 48 20.04 0.12 4.46
C ARG A 48 21.33 -0.25 5.21
N GLY A 49 22.13 -1.12 4.60
CA GLY A 49 23.35 -1.68 5.21
C GLY A 49 23.14 -3.00 5.95
N THR A 50 21.89 -3.42 6.18
CA THR A 50 21.58 -4.77 6.67
C THR A 50 21.41 -5.76 5.52
N ARG A 51 21.53 -7.07 5.81
CA ARG A 51 21.23 -8.16 4.85
C ARG A 51 19.73 -8.38 4.62
N THR A 52 18.86 -7.54 5.21
CA THR A 52 17.40 -7.70 5.17
C THR A 52 16.78 -6.72 4.19
N PHE A 53 15.91 -7.23 3.32
CA PHE A 53 15.19 -6.43 2.34
C PHE A 53 13.69 -6.53 2.57
N ILE A 54 13.00 -5.38 2.62
CA ILE A 54 11.55 -5.32 2.70
C ILE A 54 11.02 -4.76 1.39
N THR A 55 10.14 -5.51 0.72
CA THR A 55 9.50 -5.11 -0.53
C THR A 55 7.98 -5.23 -0.39
N GLY A 56 7.26 -4.37 -1.12
CA GLY A 56 5.80 -4.47 -1.20
C GLY A 56 5.38 -5.64 -2.10
N SER A 57 4.30 -6.34 -1.76
CA SER A 57 3.80 -7.50 -2.50
C SER A 57 3.05 -7.15 -3.81
N LEU A 58 3.22 -5.95 -4.36
CA LEU A 58 2.58 -5.56 -5.62
C LEU A 58 3.40 -6.07 -6.81
N THR A 59 2.72 -6.56 -7.83
CA THR A 59 3.34 -6.78 -9.15
C THR A 59 3.70 -5.43 -9.77
N LYS A 60 4.70 -5.39 -10.67
CA LYS A 60 5.09 -4.16 -11.40
C LYS A 60 3.88 -3.44 -12.02
N ARG A 61 2.96 -4.20 -12.61
CA ARG A 61 1.70 -3.66 -13.17
C ARG A 61 0.84 -2.97 -12.12
N ARG A 62 0.63 -3.59 -10.95
CA ARG A 62 -0.19 -3.00 -9.89
C ARG A 62 0.51 -1.84 -9.19
N GLN A 63 1.84 -1.83 -9.17
CA GLN A 63 2.63 -0.70 -8.72
C GLN A 63 2.44 0.52 -9.63
N ALA A 64 2.42 0.31 -10.96
CA ALA A 64 2.11 1.39 -11.91
C ALA A 64 0.68 1.93 -11.72
N ILE A 65 -0.30 1.05 -11.48
CA ILE A 65 -1.69 1.47 -11.16
C ILE A 65 -1.72 2.28 -9.87
N LEU A 66 -1.03 1.85 -8.81
CA LEU A 66 -0.96 2.59 -7.56
C LEU A 66 -0.33 3.96 -7.76
N GLN A 67 0.77 4.05 -8.51
CA GLN A 67 1.42 5.32 -8.77
C GLN A 67 0.50 6.26 -9.55
N ALA A 68 -0.09 5.79 -10.66
CA ALA A 68 -1.06 6.57 -11.42
C ALA A 68 -2.26 6.99 -10.56
N SER A 69 -2.73 6.12 -9.65
CA SER A 69 -3.83 6.46 -8.74
C SER A 69 -3.45 7.58 -7.78
N LYS A 70 -2.19 7.61 -7.30
CA LYS A 70 -1.66 8.69 -6.44
C LYS A 70 -1.37 9.98 -7.18
N ASP A 71 -1.04 9.88 -8.47
CA ASP A 71 -0.77 11.05 -9.31
C ASP A 71 -2.08 11.72 -9.72
N VAL A 72 -3.13 10.94 -9.97
CA VAL A 72 -4.47 11.44 -10.34
C VAL A 72 -5.30 11.84 -9.12
N PHE A 73 -5.19 11.10 -8.02
CA PHE A 73 -5.91 11.35 -6.77
C PHE A 73 -4.90 11.48 -5.64
N GLU A 74 -5.09 12.45 -4.73
CA GLU A 74 -4.16 12.72 -3.62
C GLU A 74 -3.55 11.45 -3.00
N THR A 75 -2.24 11.46 -2.71
CA THR A 75 -1.49 10.28 -2.21
C THR A 75 -2.15 9.54 -1.04
N ARG A 76 -2.91 10.23 -0.18
CA ARG A 76 -3.64 9.64 0.96
C ARG A 76 -4.84 8.80 0.55
N ASN A 77 -5.41 9.05 -0.63
CA ASN A 77 -6.62 8.38 -1.12
C ASN A 77 -6.31 7.07 -1.83
N ALA A 78 -5.06 6.79 -2.21
CA ALA A 78 -4.70 5.55 -2.89
C ALA A 78 -3.70 4.72 -2.08
N TRP A 79 -4.05 3.48 -1.77
CA TRP A 79 -3.18 2.57 -1.03
C TRP A 79 -3.26 1.13 -1.55
N PRO A 80 -2.15 0.39 -1.45
CA PRO A 80 -2.20 -1.04 -1.71
C PRO A 80 -2.68 -1.81 -0.48
N SER A 81 -3.46 -2.86 -0.69
CA SER A 81 -3.81 -3.82 0.35
C SER A 81 -3.99 -5.22 -0.26
N GLN A 82 -3.42 -6.23 0.38
CA GLN A 82 -3.47 -7.64 -0.08
C GLN A 82 -3.10 -7.83 -1.56
N GLY A 83 -2.10 -7.06 -2.02
CA GLY A 83 -1.64 -7.09 -3.40
C GLY A 83 -2.56 -6.37 -4.39
N ARG A 84 -3.68 -5.78 -3.96
CA ARG A 84 -4.63 -5.00 -4.77
C ARG A 84 -4.43 -3.50 -4.52
N VAL A 85 -4.96 -2.66 -5.41
CA VAL A 85 -4.91 -1.19 -5.28
C VAL A 85 -6.31 -0.68 -4.95
N PHE A 86 -6.44 0.00 -3.81
CA PHE A 86 -7.67 0.64 -3.38
C PHE A 86 -7.54 2.15 -3.54
N LEU A 87 -8.65 2.78 -3.90
CA LEU A 87 -8.77 4.22 -4.08
C LEU A 87 -10.02 4.71 -3.35
N LYS A 88 -9.87 5.79 -2.58
CA LYS A 88 -10.96 6.52 -1.94
C LYS A 88 -11.38 7.69 -2.82
N ILE A 89 -12.68 7.78 -3.14
CA ILE A 89 -13.30 8.90 -3.86
C ILE A 89 -14.52 9.35 -3.05
N GLY A 90 -14.44 10.55 -2.47
CA GLY A 90 -15.43 11.00 -1.48
C GLY A 90 -15.46 10.05 -0.28
N GLU A 91 -16.64 9.57 0.10
CA GLU A 91 -16.81 8.57 1.17
C GLU A 91 -16.65 7.11 0.70
N ASN A 92 -16.51 6.88 -0.61
CA ASN A 92 -16.49 5.54 -1.17
C ASN A 92 -15.06 5.02 -1.34
N VAL A 93 -14.86 3.74 -1.04
CA VAL A 93 -13.61 3.01 -1.31
C VAL A 93 -13.84 2.01 -2.42
N MET A 94 -13.02 2.05 -3.46
CA MET A 94 -13.13 1.20 -4.62
C MET A 94 -11.82 0.48 -4.95
N LEU A 95 -11.95 -0.69 -5.59
CA LEU A 95 -10.85 -1.47 -6.10
C LEU A 95 -10.52 -1.03 -7.54
N VAL A 96 -9.27 -0.62 -7.77
CA VAL A 96 -8.77 -0.27 -9.11
C VAL A 96 -8.05 -1.48 -9.69
N GLN A 97 -8.62 -2.05 -10.75
CA GLN A 97 -8.09 -3.25 -11.39
C GLN A 97 -7.15 -2.94 -12.56
N ASN A 98 -7.36 -1.82 -13.25
CA ASN A 98 -6.58 -1.43 -14.42
C ASN A 98 -6.56 0.11 -14.57
N LEU A 99 -5.68 0.60 -15.45
CA LEU A 99 -5.51 2.04 -15.70
C LEU A 99 -6.71 2.66 -16.42
N ALA A 100 -7.40 1.93 -17.29
CA ALA A 100 -8.56 2.45 -18.01
C ALA A 100 -9.71 2.80 -17.04
N GLN A 101 -9.95 1.93 -16.05
CA GLN A 101 -10.88 2.15 -14.96
C GLN A 101 -10.50 3.40 -14.17
N LEU A 102 -9.20 3.62 -13.89
CA LEU A 102 -8.76 4.83 -13.19
C LEU A 102 -9.08 6.09 -13.99
N LEU A 103 -8.87 6.06 -15.31
CA LEU A 103 -9.09 7.21 -16.19
C LEU A 103 -10.57 7.54 -16.40
N SER A 104 -11.47 6.55 -16.25
CA SER A 104 -12.92 6.74 -16.34
C SER A 104 -13.56 7.27 -15.06
N LEU A 105 -12.80 7.39 -13.96
CA LEU A 105 -13.35 7.88 -12.69
C LEU A 105 -13.46 9.40 -12.68
N PRO A 106 -14.49 9.95 -12.00
CA PRO A 106 -14.62 11.38 -11.83
C PRO A 106 -13.41 11.93 -11.07
N ARG A 107 -12.70 12.90 -11.68
CA ARG A 107 -11.42 13.41 -11.16
C ARG A 107 -11.54 14.45 -10.05
N SER A 108 -12.76 14.81 -9.66
CA SER A 108 -13.02 15.67 -8.51
C SER A 108 -14.51 15.66 -8.16
N PHE A 109 -14.80 15.50 -6.87
CA PHE A 109 -15.77 16.38 -6.23
C PHE A 109 -14.96 17.42 -5.49
N VAL A 110 -15.08 18.68 -5.91
CA VAL A 110 -14.86 19.82 -5.01
C VAL A 110 -15.87 19.64 -3.88
N VAL A 111 -15.43 19.61 -2.64
CA VAL A 111 -16.35 19.69 -1.49
C VAL A 111 -17.04 21.06 -1.57
N PRO A 112 -18.38 21.15 -1.69
CA PRO A 112 -19.07 22.41 -1.48
C PRO A 112 -19.02 22.69 0.03
N GLY A 113 -17.96 23.37 0.47
CA GLY A 113 -17.72 23.66 1.89
C GLY A 113 -16.60 24.67 2.15
N GLY A 114 -16.10 25.36 1.11
CA GLY A 114 -15.27 26.54 1.30
C GLY A 114 -16.16 27.73 1.64
N ASN A 115 -16.36 27.98 2.93
CA ASN A 115 -16.76 29.30 3.41
C ASN A 115 -15.71 30.30 2.92
N ILE A 116 -16.10 31.14 1.96
CA ILE A 116 -15.53 32.48 1.81
C ILE A 116 -16.51 33.45 2.46
N THR A 117 -16.39 33.57 3.78
CA THR A 117 -16.76 34.79 4.49
C THR A 117 -15.70 35.85 4.18
N GLY A 118 -16.15 37.04 3.73
CA GLY A 118 -15.34 38.27 3.66
C GLY A 118 -15.03 38.72 2.25
#